data_AF-A0A6B0D4K0-F1
#
_entry.id   AF-A0A6B0D4K0-F1
#
_cell.length_a   1.000
_cell.length_b   1.000
_cell.length_c   1.000
_cell.angle_alpha   90.00
_cell.angle_beta   90.00
_cell.angle_gamma   90.00
#
_symmetry.space_group_name_H-M   'P 1'
#
loop_
_entity.id
_entity.type
_entity.pdbx_description
1 polymer ?
#
loop_
_entity_poly.entity_id
_entity_poly.type
_entity_poly.pdbx_seq_one_letter_code
_entity_poly.pdbx_strand_id
1 'polypeptide(L)'
;MKRNFPKLIALSLIFSLSITPIANGESNSNIKAKDKKHVQVNVEDKSVPTDVRNLAQKDYLSYVTSLDKIYNKEKASYTLGEPFKIYKFNKKSDGNYYFPVLNTEGNIDYIVTISPKVTKDSSSSSKYTINVSSFLSKVLNQYKDQQITILTNSKGYYV
;
A
#
# COMPACT_ATOMS: atom_id res chain seq x y z
N MET A 1 77.89 7.84 -33.59
CA MET A 1 78.31 9.09 -32.92
C MET A 1 77.06 9.89 -32.57
N LYS A 2 76.96 10.36 -31.32
CA LYS A 2 76.08 11.36 -30.66
C LYS A 2 74.94 11.99 -31.49
N ARG A 3 73.67 11.76 -31.09
CA ARG A 3 72.75 12.65 -30.32
C ARG A 3 72.28 13.89 -31.09
N ASN A 4 70.95 14.07 -31.21
CA ASN A 4 70.18 15.10 -30.46
C ASN A 4 68.69 15.08 -30.83
N PHE A 5 67.83 14.94 -29.81
CA PHE A 5 66.39 15.23 -29.86
C PHE A 5 66.16 16.74 -29.92
N PRO A 6 64.95 17.16 -30.34
CA PRO A 6 64.12 17.82 -29.34
C PRO A 6 62.68 17.32 -29.28
N LYS A 7 62.18 17.40 -28.04
CA LYS A 7 60.82 17.24 -27.53
C LYS A 7 59.77 17.98 -28.36
N LEU A 8 58.60 17.37 -28.53
CA LEU A 8 57.31 18.06 -28.43
C LEU A 8 56.25 17.04 -27.98
N ILE A 9 55.86 17.16 -26.70
CA ILE A 9 54.71 16.47 -26.13
C ILE A 9 53.48 17.26 -26.59
N ALA A 10 52.68 16.69 -27.49
CA ALA A 10 51.35 17.21 -27.80
C ALA A 10 50.32 16.36 -27.04
N LEU A 11 49.93 16.87 -25.87
CA LEU A 11 48.84 16.35 -25.06
C LEU A 11 47.52 16.84 -25.66
N SER A 12 46.87 16.03 -26.52
CA SER A 12 45.51 16.34 -26.97
C SER A 12 44.49 15.76 -26.00
N LEU A 13 44.00 16.61 -25.09
CA LEU A 13 42.84 16.34 -24.26
C LEU A 13 41.58 16.46 -25.15
N ILE A 14 41.03 15.34 -25.62
CA ILE A 14 39.70 15.34 -26.25
C ILE A 14 38.68 15.03 -25.17
N PHE A 15 38.08 16.08 -24.61
CA PHE A 15 36.85 15.98 -23.83
C PHE A 15 35.70 15.68 -24.80
N SER A 16 35.37 14.41 -24.99
CA SER A 16 34.11 14.02 -25.60
C SER A 16 33.00 14.23 -24.56
N LEU A 17 32.31 15.36 -24.65
CA LEU A 17 31.01 15.56 -24.01
C LEU A 17 30.01 14.57 -24.63
N SER A 18 29.90 13.37 -24.07
CA SER A 18 28.80 12.47 -24.39
C SER A 18 27.52 13.05 -23.78
N ILE A 19 26.77 13.77 -24.60
CA ILE A 19 25.39 14.17 -24.31
C ILE A 19 24.59 12.88 -24.31
N THR A 20 24.30 12.33 -23.13
CA THR A 20 23.24 11.31 -23.03
C THR A 20 21.92 12.03 -23.28
N PRO A 21 21.06 11.55 -24.19
CA PRO A 21 19.70 12.04 -24.20
C PRO A 21 19.06 11.61 -22.88
N ILE A 22 18.68 12.59 -22.07
CA ILE A 22 17.73 12.39 -20.96
C ILE A 22 16.41 12.02 -21.64
N ALA A 23 16.22 10.74 -21.88
CA ALA A 23 14.91 10.19 -22.13
C ALA A 23 14.16 10.24 -20.80
N ASN A 24 13.45 11.34 -20.54
CA ASN A 24 12.30 11.36 -19.63
C ASN A 24 11.19 10.53 -20.29
N GLY A 25 11.40 9.23 -20.40
CA GLY A 25 10.33 8.25 -20.47
C GLY A 25 10.19 7.72 -19.07
N GLU A 26 9.28 8.28 -18.27
CA GLU A 26 8.80 7.59 -17.07
C GLU A 26 8.30 6.23 -17.52
N SER A 27 9.12 5.24 -17.21
CA SER A 27 8.88 3.85 -17.45
C SER A 27 7.56 3.48 -16.81
N ASN A 28 6.52 3.32 -17.63
CA ASN A 28 5.44 2.39 -17.36
C ASN A 28 6.04 0.98 -17.31
N SER A 29 6.84 0.73 -16.28
CA SER A 29 7.15 -0.60 -15.83
C SER A 29 5.85 -1.19 -15.32
N ASN A 30 5.11 -1.81 -16.25
CA ASN A 30 4.29 -2.96 -15.93
C ASN A 30 5.19 -3.89 -15.09
N ILE A 31 5.00 -3.82 -13.77
CA ILE A 31 5.62 -4.71 -12.81
C ILE A 31 5.28 -6.11 -13.31
N LYS A 32 6.31 -6.79 -13.83
CA LYS A 32 6.22 -8.17 -14.27
C LYS A 32 5.54 -8.96 -13.15
N ALA A 33 4.40 -9.57 -13.48
CA ALA A 33 3.67 -10.50 -12.65
C ALA A 33 4.61 -11.67 -12.27
N LYS A 34 5.27 -11.54 -11.13
CA LYS A 34 5.89 -12.65 -10.41
C LYS A 34 5.09 -12.81 -9.12
N ASP A 35 4.41 -13.95 -9.02
CA ASP A 35 3.84 -14.53 -7.79
C ASP A 35 3.10 -13.57 -6.85
N LYS A 36 2.06 -12.90 -7.33
CA LYS A 36 1.13 -12.17 -6.45
C LYS A 36 0.21 -13.18 -5.75
N LYS A 37 0.68 -13.80 -4.65
CA LYS A 37 -0.15 -14.66 -3.76
C LYS A 37 -1.14 -13.86 -2.88
N HIS A 38 -1.35 -12.57 -3.18
CA HIS A 38 -2.21 -11.70 -2.39
C HIS A 38 -3.07 -10.82 -3.32
N VAL A 39 -4.32 -10.60 -2.91
CA VAL A 39 -5.28 -9.74 -3.61
C VAL A 39 -4.72 -8.31 -3.72
N GLN A 40 -4.92 -7.70 -4.88
CA GLN A 40 -4.61 -6.29 -5.09
C GLN A 40 -5.88 -5.52 -5.41
N VAL A 41 -6.11 -4.43 -4.67
CA VAL A 41 -7.28 -3.59 -4.91
C VAL A 41 -6.86 -2.39 -5.76
N ASN A 42 -7.56 -2.19 -6.87
CA ASN A 42 -7.46 -1.02 -7.71
C ASN A 42 -7.89 0.21 -6.93
N VAL A 43 -6.96 1.14 -6.79
CA VAL A 43 -7.18 2.43 -6.15
C VAL A 43 -6.61 3.52 -7.04
N GLU A 44 -7.43 4.53 -7.32
CA GLU A 44 -7.02 5.73 -8.06
C GLU A 44 -5.99 6.54 -7.27
N ASP A 45 -6.09 6.53 -5.94
CA ASP A 45 -5.19 7.25 -5.04
C ASP A 45 -4.80 6.37 -3.85
N LYS A 46 -3.51 6.01 -3.80
CA LYS A 46 -2.89 5.21 -2.73
C LYS A 46 -2.52 6.03 -1.49
N SER A 47 -2.73 7.33 -1.50
CA SER A 47 -2.37 8.19 -0.37
C SER A 47 -3.13 7.79 0.88
N VAL A 48 -2.39 7.70 1.98
CA VAL A 48 -2.90 7.44 3.32
C VAL A 48 -2.21 8.43 4.25
N PRO A 49 -2.96 9.29 4.97
CA PRO A 49 -2.38 10.21 5.93
C PRO A 49 -1.53 9.50 6.99
N THR A 50 -0.44 10.11 7.43
CA THR A 50 0.47 9.55 8.44
C THR A 50 -0.26 9.20 9.73
N ASP A 51 -1.16 10.07 10.20
CA ASP A 51 -1.96 9.82 11.42
C ASP A 51 -2.86 8.57 11.29
N VAL A 52 -3.40 8.31 10.09
CA VAL A 52 -4.21 7.12 9.80
C VAL A 52 -3.35 5.85 9.89
N ARG A 53 -2.16 5.88 9.27
CA ARG A 53 -1.21 4.76 9.30
C ARG A 53 -0.73 4.48 10.73
N ASN A 54 -0.37 5.52 11.47
CA ASN A 54 0.08 5.41 12.85
C ASN A 54 -1.01 4.84 13.75
N LEU A 55 -2.26 5.29 13.60
CA LEU A 55 -3.39 4.76 14.36
C LEU A 55 -3.61 3.27 14.08
N ALA A 56 -3.62 2.87 12.80
CA ALA A 56 -3.78 1.47 12.42
C ALA A 56 -2.65 0.61 12.99
N GLN A 57 -1.38 1.02 12.83
CA GLN A 57 -0.21 0.27 13.30
C GLN A 57 -0.17 0.13 14.82
N LYS A 58 -0.56 1.19 15.55
CA LYS A 58 -0.52 1.21 17.02
C LYS A 58 -1.55 0.27 17.63
N ASP A 59 -2.77 0.27 17.10
CA ASP A 59 -3.91 -0.29 17.84
C ASP A 59 -4.42 -1.63 17.29
N TYR A 60 -4.16 -1.98 16.01
CA TYR A 60 -4.83 -3.13 15.37
C TYR A 60 -4.67 -4.46 16.11
N LEU A 61 -3.47 -4.76 16.62
CA LEU A 61 -3.17 -6.03 17.31
C LEU A 61 -4.03 -6.23 18.56
N SER A 62 -4.34 -5.15 19.29
CA SER A 62 -5.20 -5.21 20.47
C SER A 62 -6.63 -5.62 20.12
N TYR A 63 -7.17 -5.04 19.04
CA TYR A 63 -8.48 -5.41 18.51
C TYR A 63 -8.50 -6.85 18.00
N VAL A 64 -7.49 -7.25 17.22
CA VAL A 64 -7.39 -8.61 16.68
C VAL A 64 -7.31 -9.66 17.79
N THR A 65 -6.49 -9.42 18.82
CA THR A 65 -6.39 -10.31 19.99
C THR A 65 -7.74 -10.47 20.69
N SER A 66 -8.50 -9.38 20.81
CA SER A 66 -9.83 -9.40 21.42
C SER A 66 -10.84 -10.19 20.58
N LEU A 67 -10.80 -10.03 19.24
CA LEU A 67 -11.65 -10.77 18.31
C LEU A 67 -11.32 -12.27 18.30
N ASP A 68 -10.04 -12.63 18.28
CA ASP A 68 -9.61 -14.03 18.32
C ASP A 68 -10.13 -14.73 19.59
N LYS A 69 -10.09 -14.04 20.73
CA LYS A 69 -10.68 -14.54 21.97
C LYS A 69 -12.19 -14.74 21.86
N ILE A 70 -12.91 -13.82 21.22
CA ILE A 70 -14.36 -13.93 21.01
C ILE A 70 -14.69 -15.11 20.08
N TYR A 71 -13.89 -15.32 19.03
CA TYR A 71 -14.11 -16.37 18.04
C TYR A 71 -13.45 -17.71 18.39
N ASN A 72 -12.85 -17.85 19.58
CA ASN A 72 -12.08 -19.02 20.01
C ASN A 72 -11.03 -19.47 18.98
N LYS A 73 -10.35 -18.51 18.36
CA LYS A 73 -9.23 -18.78 17.45
C LYS A 73 -7.94 -18.98 18.24
N GLU A 74 -7.09 -19.87 17.76
CA GLU A 74 -5.72 -19.96 18.26
C GLU A 74 -4.96 -18.66 18.00
N LYS A 75 -4.06 -18.32 18.92
CA LYS A 75 -3.26 -17.10 18.82
C LYS A 75 -2.32 -17.21 17.62
N ALA A 76 -2.57 -16.39 16.59
CA ALA A 76 -1.71 -16.27 15.43
C ALA A 76 -0.81 -15.03 15.49
N SER A 77 0.23 -15.03 14.64
CA SER A 77 0.98 -13.81 14.33
C SER A 77 0.31 -13.08 13.17
N TYR A 78 0.21 -11.76 13.29
CA TYR A 78 -0.47 -10.92 12.32
C TYR A 78 0.42 -9.79 11.81
N THR A 79 0.18 -9.38 10.57
CA THR A 79 0.78 -8.20 9.96
C THR A 79 -0.29 -7.36 9.26
N LEU A 80 -0.06 -6.06 9.13
CA LEU A 80 -0.90 -5.19 8.31
C LEU A 80 -0.39 -5.23 6.86
N GLY A 81 -1.28 -5.54 5.92
CA GLY A 81 -1.01 -5.49 4.49
C GLY A 81 -1.15 -4.08 3.90
N GLU A 82 -1.03 -3.99 2.57
CA GLU A 82 -1.15 -2.72 1.84
C GLU A 82 -2.57 -2.14 1.99
N PRO A 83 -2.71 -0.85 2.35
CA PRO A 83 -4.02 -0.25 2.49
C PRO A 83 -4.72 -0.07 1.14
N PHE A 84 -6.05 -0.13 1.17
CA PHE A 84 -6.89 0.15 0.01
C PHE A 84 -8.05 1.09 0.34
N LYS A 85 -8.75 1.56 -0.71
CA LYS A 85 -9.93 2.41 -0.65
C LYS A 85 -11.10 1.70 -1.34
N ILE A 86 -12.30 2.01 -0.87
CA ILE A 86 -13.55 1.57 -1.50
C ILE A 86 -14.19 2.79 -2.16
N TYR A 87 -14.76 2.59 -3.35
CA TYR A 87 -15.34 3.68 -4.13
C TYR A 87 -16.85 3.56 -4.24
N LYS A 88 -17.53 4.69 -4.27
CA LYS A 88 -18.92 4.75 -4.73
C LYS A 88 -18.96 4.58 -6.25
N PHE A 89 -20.12 4.19 -6.80
CA PHE A 89 -20.28 4.06 -8.27
C PHE A 89 -19.99 5.36 -9.05
N ASN A 90 -20.06 6.53 -8.39
CA ASN A 90 -19.64 7.81 -8.96
C ASN A 90 -18.12 8.06 -8.87
N LYS A 91 -17.32 7.02 -8.59
CA LYS A 91 -15.86 7.02 -8.44
C LYS A 91 -15.30 7.84 -7.28
N LYS A 92 -16.16 8.40 -6.42
CA LYS A 92 -15.68 9.06 -5.19
C LYS A 92 -15.33 8.02 -4.14
N SER A 93 -14.23 8.23 -3.43
CA SER A 93 -13.90 7.45 -2.23
C SER A 93 -15.08 7.47 -1.25
N ASP A 94 -15.31 6.35 -0.58
CA ASP A 94 -16.30 6.27 0.49
C ASP A 94 -15.88 7.04 1.76
N GLY A 95 -14.62 7.46 1.82
CA GLY A 95 -14.03 8.29 2.87
C GLY A 95 -13.26 7.51 3.94
N ASN A 96 -13.26 6.18 3.87
CA ASN A 96 -12.57 5.31 4.83
C ASN A 96 -11.21 4.84 4.29
N TYR A 97 -10.39 4.32 5.20
CA TYR A 97 -9.14 3.64 4.87
C TYR A 97 -9.17 2.22 5.42
N TYR A 98 -8.81 1.26 4.57
CA TYR A 98 -8.91 -0.16 4.90
C TYR A 98 -7.52 -0.79 4.88
N PHE A 99 -7.17 -1.50 5.95
CA PHE A 99 -5.92 -2.26 6.04
C PHE A 99 -6.23 -3.73 6.27
N PRO A 100 -5.81 -4.63 5.37
CA PRO A 100 -5.97 -6.05 5.60
C PRO A 100 -5.04 -6.52 6.72
N VAL A 101 -5.58 -7.36 7.62
CA VAL A 101 -4.81 -8.06 8.65
C VAL A 101 -4.50 -9.46 8.12
N LEU A 102 -3.24 -9.68 7.81
CA LEU A 102 -2.73 -10.91 7.23
C LEU A 102 -2.23 -11.83 8.35
N ASN A 103 -2.65 -13.09 8.32
CA ASN A 103 -2.06 -14.13 9.16
C ASN A 103 -0.74 -14.66 8.55
N THR A 104 -0.14 -15.65 9.23
CA THR A 104 1.14 -16.25 8.82
C THR A 104 1.11 -16.92 7.45
N GLU A 105 -0.06 -17.34 6.97
CA GLU A 105 -0.25 -17.93 5.65
C GLU A 105 -0.48 -16.87 4.56
N GLY A 106 -0.60 -15.60 4.95
CA GLY A 106 -0.92 -14.51 4.05
C GLY A 106 -2.40 -14.37 3.74
N ASN A 107 -3.27 -15.12 4.42
CA ASN A 107 -4.71 -14.98 4.32
C ASN A 107 -5.18 -13.78 5.15
N ILE A 108 -6.20 -13.09 4.65
CA ILE A 108 -6.81 -11.95 5.32
C ILE A 108 -7.83 -12.48 6.33
N ASP A 109 -7.58 -12.31 7.62
CA ASP A 109 -8.54 -12.73 8.67
C ASP A 109 -9.51 -11.60 9.02
N TYR A 110 -8.97 -10.39 9.12
CA TYR A 110 -9.70 -9.18 9.51
C TYR A 110 -9.33 -8.00 8.62
N ILE A 111 -10.16 -6.96 8.65
CA ILE A 111 -9.90 -5.67 8.05
C ILE A 111 -9.97 -4.61 9.14
N VAL A 112 -8.92 -3.80 9.23
CA VAL A 112 -8.93 -2.55 9.99
C VAL A 112 -9.55 -1.47 9.12
N THR A 113 -10.61 -0.85 9.62
CA THR A 113 -11.28 0.29 9.00
C THR A 113 -11.00 1.53 9.84
N ILE A 114 -10.38 2.53 9.22
CA ILE A 114 -10.16 3.85 9.83
C ILE A 114 -11.11 4.84 9.17
N SER A 115 -11.98 5.46 9.98
CA SER A 115 -13.00 6.39 9.52
C SER A 115 -12.75 7.80 10.06
N PRO A 116 -12.99 8.86 9.25
CA PRO A 116 -13.00 10.23 9.75
C PRO A 116 -14.05 10.39 10.86
N LYS A 117 -13.68 11.07 11.93
CA LYS A 117 -14.59 11.36 13.02
C LYS A 117 -15.55 12.48 12.62
N VAL A 118 -16.86 12.25 12.81
CA VAL A 118 -17.90 13.22 12.44
C VAL A 118 -18.22 14.24 13.54
N THR A 119 -17.78 14.01 14.78
CA THR A 119 -18.05 14.90 15.93
C THR A 119 -16.78 15.54 16.48
N LYS A 120 -16.86 16.83 16.83
CA LYS A 120 -15.78 17.60 17.47
C LYS A 120 -15.63 17.30 18.97
N ASP A 121 -16.68 16.80 19.62
CA ASP A 121 -16.76 16.62 21.08
C ASP A 121 -16.27 15.25 21.57
N SER A 122 -15.08 14.83 21.14
CA SER A 122 -14.50 13.61 21.67
C SER A 122 -13.22 13.90 22.41
N SER A 123 -13.16 13.39 23.64
CA SER A 123 -12.00 13.35 24.53
C SER A 123 -10.76 12.68 23.91
N SER A 124 -10.90 11.99 22.77
CA SER A 124 -9.77 11.46 22.00
C SER A 124 -9.27 12.51 21.01
N SER A 125 -7.99 12.85 21.12
CA SER A 125 -7.25 13.77 20.23
C SER A 125 -7.15 13.28 18.77
N SER A 126 -7.50 12.03 18.49
CA SER A 126 -7.48 11.50 17.12
C SER A 126 -8.67 12.02 16.30
N LYS A 127 -8.34 12.51 15.10
CA LYS A 127 -9.30 12.89 14.04
C LYS A 127 -10.03 11.70 13.40
N TYR A 128 -9.62 10.49 13.77
CA TYR A 128 -10.10 9.25 13.19
C TYR A 128 -10.56 8.27 14.27
N THR A 129 -11.50 7.42 13.92
CA THR A 129 -11.90 6.23 14.68
C THR A 129 -11.34 4.98 14.02
N ILE A 130 -11.14 3.93 14.82
CA ILE A 130 -10.69 2.62 14.37
C ILE A 130 -11.77 1.58 14.66
N ASN A 131 -12.00 0.69 13.70
CA ASN A 131 -12.78 -0.52 13.87
C ASN A 131 -12.02 -1.69 13.23
N VAL A 132 -12.13 -2.89 13.80
CA VAL A 132 -11.57 -4.10 13.21
C VAL A 132 -12.66 -5.16 13.17
N SER A 133 -12.83 -5.83 12.03
CA SER A 133 -13.81 -6.91 11.88
C SER A 133 -13.43 -7.82 10.72
N SER A 134 -14.15 -8.93 10.54
CA SER A 134 -14.01 -9.83 9.39
C SER A 134 -14.65 -9.27 8.10
N PHE A 135 -15.03 -8.00 8.09
CA PHE A 135 -15.62 -7.32 6.94
C PHE A 135 -14.77 -7.54 5.68
N LEU A 136 -15.39 -8.01 4.58
CA LEU A 136 -14.75 -8.35 3.30
C LEU A 136 -13.63 -9.41 3.32
N SER A 137 -13.16 -9.89 4.47
CA SER A 137 -11.98 -10.77 4.55
C SER A 137 -12.16 -12.04 3.72
N LYS A 138 -13.33 -12.68 3.83
CA LYS A 138 -13.70 -13.85 3.03
C LYS A 138 -13.68 -13.57 1.52
N VAL A 139 -14.28 -12.46 1.09
CA VAL A 139 -14.37 -12.09 -0.34
C VAL A 139 -12.98 -11.80 -0.88
N LEU A 140 -12.17 -11.04 -0.15
CA LEU A 140 -10.80 -10.70 -0.54
C LEU A 140 -9.91 -11.95 -0.69
N ASN A 141 -10.07 -12.94 0.19
CA ASN A 141 -9.35 -14.22 0.06
C ASN A 141 -9.81 -15.05 -1.14
N GLN A 142 -11.05 -14.89 -1.64
CA GLN A 142 -11.51 -15.56 -2.87
C GLN A 142 -10.81 -15.02 -4.12
N TYR A 143 -10.38 -13.76 -4.08
CA TYR A 143 -9.70 -13.06 -5.18
C TYR A 143 -8.20 -12.91 -4.94
N LYS A 144 -7.58 -13.81 -4.15
CA LYS A 144 -6.20 -13.70 -3.66
C LYS A 144 -5.09 -13.66 -4.72
N ASP A 145 -5.42 -13.86 -5.99
CA ASP A 145 -4.48 -13.78 -7.12
C ASP A 145 -4.99 -12.83 -8.22
N GLN A 146 -5.97 -11.98 -7.89
CA GLN A 146 -6.63 -11.09 -8.84
C GLN A 146 -6.50 -9.63 -8.42
N GLN A 147 -6.59 -8.77 -9.43
CA GLN A 147 -6.70 -7.34 -9.25
C GLN A 147 -8.18 -6.96 -9.35
N ILE A 148 -8.74 -6.41 -8.28
CA ILE A 148 -10.17 -6.14 -8.15
C ILE A 148 -10.45 -4.67 -7.86
N THR A 149 -11.67 -4.20 -8.10
CA THR A 149 -12.14 -2.88 -7.65
C THR A 149 -13.32 -3.08 -6.74
N ILE A 150 -13.27 -2.52 -5.52
CA ILE A 150 -14.38 -2.65 -4.58
C ILE A 150 -15.26 -1.41 -4.68
N LEU A 151 -16.53 -1.61 -5.02
CA LEU A 151 -17.54 -0.58 -5.12
C LEU A 151 -18.57 -0.68 -3.99
N THR A 152 -19.20 0.44 -3.63
CA THR A 152 -20.24 0.50 -2.61
C THR A 152 -21.40 1.44 -2.97
N ASN A 153 -22.59 1.10 -2.49
CA ASN A 153 -23.78 1.95 -2.50
C ASN A 153 -24.66 1.66 -1.25
N SER A 154 -25.86 2.23 -1.19
CA SER A 154 -26.79 2.02 -0.06
C SER A 154 -27.25 0.56 0.13
N LYS A 155 -27.10 -0.30 -0.87
CA LYS A 155 -27.46 -1.73 -0.81
C LYS A 155 -26.30 -2.62 -0.36
N GLY A 156 -25.06 -2.13 -0.38
CA GLY A 156 -23.90 -2.88 0.08
C GLY A 156 -22.67 -2.72 -0.81
N TYR A 157 -21.81 -3.73 -0.77
CA TYR A 157 -20.50 -3.77 -1.43
C TYR A 157 -20.49 -4.74 -2.61
N TYR A 158 -19.66 -4.43 -3.60
CA TYR A 158 -19.51 -5.14 -4.87
C TYR A 158 -18.02 -5.27 -5.18
N VAL A 159 -17.63 -6.42 -5.73
CA VAL A 159 -16.24 -6.73 -6.14
C VAL A 159 -16.25 -7.11 -7.61
#